data_AF-A0A8H5LVY5-F1
#
_entry.id   AF-A0A8H5LVY5-F1
#
_cell.length_a   1.000
_cell.length_b   1.000
_cell.length_c   1.000
_cell.angle_alpha   90.00
_cell.angle_beta   90.00
_cell.angle_gamma   90.00
#
_symmetry.space_group_name_H-M   'P 1'
#
loop_
_entity.id
_entity.type
_entity.pdbx_description
1 polymer ?
#
loop_
_entity_poly.entity_id
_entity_poly.type
_entity_poly.pdbx_seq_one_letter_code
_entity_poly.pdbx_strand_id
1 'polypeptide(L)'
;MLSLQHLLKTSRSLAIHHHTTRNLVLAAKPALSTRSRSLHSSRAVRREDPFVNILADETPPPVQVSSITNGGIQLADGLILPSSCIFLEGKVFLWDVPTTLWKDWTKDHFEVFEVVVPKPEILLLGTGKLISQPPPFIREHLNQMGIQLDVMDTRNACSTYNLLSEEGRRVAAALLPLRPTSWQKASTTGPK
;
A
#
# COMPACT_ATOMS: atom_id res chain seq x y z
N MET A 1 38.39 -35.60 -48.43
CA MET A 1 37.86 -34.70 -49.48
C MET A 1 37.22 -33.53 -48.73
N LEU A 2 37.68 -32.27 -48.88
CA LEU A 2 37.69 -31.41 -50.09
C LEU A 2 36.26 -31.08 -50.55
N SER A 3 35.81 -29.84 -50.78
CA SER A 3 36.44 -28.49 -50.77
C SER A 3 35.39 -27.48 -50.26
N LEU A 4 35.64 -26.42 -49.47
CA LEU A 4 36.48 -25.21 -49.63
C LEU A 4 36.02 -24.25 -50.77
N GLN A 5 35.66 -23.00 -50.41
CA GLN A 5 35.67 -21.75 -51.23
C GLN A 5 34.69 -21.69 -52.44
N HIS A 6 34.37 -20.59 -53.17
CA HIS A 6 34.75 -19.14 -53.27
C HIS A 6 33.63 -18.40 -54.11
N LEU A 7 33.46 -17.07 -54.31
CA LEU A 7 33.99 -15.78 -53.79
C LEU A 7 33.07 -14.57 -54.24
N LEU A 8 33.29 -13.36 -53.70
CA LEU A 8 32.90 -11.97 -54.11
C LEU A 8 32.10 -11.68 -55.41
N LYS A 9 31.23 -10.63 -55.37
CA LYS A 9 31.40 -9.29 -56.03
C LYS A 9 30.12 -8.42 -55.93
N THR A 10 30.08 -7.35 -55.11
CA THR A 10 30.44 -5.94 -55.39
C THR A 10 29.59 -5.14 -56.40
N SER A 11 28.90 -4.12 -55.86
CA SER A 11 28.75 -2.74 -56.39
C SER A 11 27.96 -2.46 -57.67
N ARG A 12 27.01 -1.50 -57.55
CA ARG A 12 27.01 -0.27 -58.37
C ARG A 12 26.28 0.89 -57.64
N SER A 13 26.60 2.12 -58.01
CA SER A 13 26.14 3.37 -57.37
C SER A 13 25.70 4.39 -58.42
N LEU A 14 24.59 5.08 -58.16
CA LEU A 14 24.09 6.32 -58.80
C LEU A 14 22.97 6.91 -57.90
N ALA A 15 22.64 8.20 -57.88
CA ALA A 15 23.42 9.41 -58.13
C ALA A 15 22.62 10.66 -57.66
N ILE A 16 23.29 11.55 -56.90
CA ILE A 16 23.15 13.03 -56.78
C ILE A 16 21.87 13.71 -57.33
N HIS A 17 21.13 14.53 -56.56
CA HIS A 17 21.20 16.02 -56.46
C HIS A 17 19.96 16.55 -55.67
N HIS A 18 19.82 17.78 -55.15
CA HIS A 18 20.62 19.03 -55.13
C HIS A 18 20.20 19.96 -53.95
N HIS A 19 21.08 20.88 -53.50
CA HIS A 19 20.81 22.16 -52.75
C HIS A 19 20.02 22.11 -51.41
N THR A 20 20.36 22.86 -50.34
CA THR A 20 20.59 24.33 -50.25
C THR A 20 21.45 24.70 -49.03
N THR A 21 22.01 25.91 -48.99
CA THR A 21 22.99 26.42 -48.00
C THR A 21 22.38 27.26 -46.86
N ARG A 22 22.97 27.18 -45.64
CA ARG A 22 23.53 28.36 -44.89
C ARG A 22 24.15 28.04 -43.51
N ASN A 23 25.42 28.43 -43.40
CA ASN A 23 26.18 28.96 -42.24
C ASN A 23 25.36 29.85 -41.26
N LEU A 24 25.75 30.17 -40.00
CA LEU A 24 27.00 30.00 -39.22
C LEU A 24 26.77 30.32 -37.69
N VAL A 25 27.85 30.25 -36.89
CA VAL A 25 28.10 30.85 -35.54
C VAL A 25 27.74 30.07 -34.26
N LEU A 26 28.67 30.20 -33.31
CA LEU A 26 28.82 29.65 -31.95
C LEU A 26 27.71 30.03 -30.95
N ALA A 27 27.50 29.20 -29.91
CA ALA A 27 28.00 29.48 -28.54
C ALA A 27 27.61 28.39 -27.53
N ALA A 28 28.43 28.18 -26.49
CA ALA A 28 28.11 27.34 -25.33
C ALA A 28 28.31 28.12 -24.02
N LYS A 29 27.40 27.92 -23.03
CA LYS A 29 27.53 28.32 -21.61
C LYS A 29 26.44 27.60 -20.76
N PRO A 30 26.52 27.63 -19.41
CA PRO A 30 26.22 26.43 -18.60
C PRO A 30 24.82 26.37 -17.95
N ALA A 31 24.59 25.28 -17.22
CA ALA A 31 23.36 24.94 -16.53
C ALA A 31 22.99 25.87 -15.36
N LEU A 32 21.68 25.95 -15.09
CA LEU A 32 21.09 26.50 -13.86
C LEU A 32 19.99 25.56 -13.34
N SER A 33 19.87 25.45 -12.01
CA SER A 33 18.92 24.54 -11.37
C SER A 33 17.52 25.16 -11.27
N THR A 34 16.51 24.47 -11.78
CA THR A 34 15.09 24.72 -11.46
C THR A 34 14.54 23.60 -10.58
N ARG A 35 14.84 23.71 -9.28
CA ARG A 35 14.28 22.85 -8.22
C ARG A 35 12.75 23.04 -8.15
N SER A 36 12.00 22.24 -8.92
CA SER A 36 10.54 22.27 -8.93
C SER A 36 9.98 21.82 -7.58
N ARG A 37 9.84 22.78 -6.65
CA ARG A 37 9.05 22.59 -5.44
C ARG A 37 7.58 22.57 -5.88
N SER A 38 6.97 21.39 -5.83
CA SER A 38 5.51 21.29 -5.77
C SER A 38 5.05 22.07 -4.54
N LEU A 39 4.54 23.29 -4.76
CA LEU A 39 3.85 24.04 -3.74
C LEU A 39 2.48 23.39 -3.59
N HIS A 40 2.39 22.42 -2.69
CA HIS A 40 1.11 21.93 -2.19
C HIS A 40 0.42 23.07 -1.46
N SER A 41 -0.37 23.84 -2.21
CA SER A 41 -1.38 24.72 -1.64
C SER A 41 -2.41 23.82 -0.99
N SER A 42 -2.32 23.68 0.34
CA SER A 42 -3.36 23.08 1.16
C SER A 42 -4.63 23.88 0.91
N ARG A 43 -5.51 23.34 0.04
CA ARG A 43 -6.77 23.98 -0.36
C ARG A 43 -7.74 23.90 0.81
N ALA A 44 -7.51 24.76 1.81
CA ALA A 44 -8.37 24.93 2.97
C ALA A 44 -9.79 25.18 2.48
N VAL A 45 -10.65 24.18 2.66
CA VAL A 45 -12.07 24.27 2.35
C VAL A 45 -12.65 25.22 3.38
N ARG A 46 -12.80 26.50 3.00
CA ARG A 46 -13.54 27.49 3.79
C ARG A 46 -15.00 27.05 3.84
N ARG A 47 -15.35 26.25 4.85
CA ARG A 47 -16.71 26.19 5.36
C ARG A 47 -16.93 27.43 6.23
N GLU A 48 -18.04 28.11 6.02
CA GLU A 48 -18.47 29.23 6.86
C GLU A 48 -19.27 28.69 8.07
N ASP A 49 -18.71 27.68 8.74
CA ASP A 49 -19.32 27.07 9.93
C ASP A 49 -19.20 28.07 11.09
N PRO A 50 -20.32 28.48 11.75
CA PRO A 50 -20.31 29.57 12.73
C PRO A 50 -19.58 29.26 14.04
N PHE A 51 -19.15 28.01 14.24
CA PHE A 51 -18.39 27.56 15.40
C PHE A 51 -17.23 26.66 14.94
N VAL A 52 -16.01 27.21 14.96
CA VAL A 52 -14.78 26.44 14.72
C VAL A 52 -14.32 25.83 16.03
N ASN A 53 -14.19 24.51 16.10
CA ASN A 53 -13.57 23.85 17.24
C ASN A 53 -12.05 24.02 17.18
N ILE A 54 -11.52 25.02 17.87
CA ILE A 54 -10.07 25.29 17.97
C ILE A 54 -9.34 24.16 18.74
N LEU A 55 -10.08 23.33 19.48
CA LEU A 55 -9.59 22.12 20.16
C LEU A 55 -9.92 20.83 19.38
N ALA A 56 -10.26 20.94 18.10
CA ALA A 56 -10.22 19.78 17.21
C ALA A 56 -8.75 19.45 16.94
N ASP A 57 -8.21 18.54 17.74
CA ASP A 57 -6.87 17.97 17.56
C ASP A 57 -6.70 17.56 16.09
N GLU A 58 -5.63 18.02 15.42
CA GLU A 58 -5.39 17.66 14.02
C GLU A 58 -5.02 16.17 13.99
N THR A 59 -6.03 15.32 13.84
CA THR A 59 -5.87 13.86 13.83
C THR A 59 -4.79 13.49 12.84
N PRO A 60 -3.65 12.90 13.30
CA PRO A 60 -2.50 12.70 12.44
C PRO A 60 -2.91 11.82 11.25
N PRO A 61 -2.40 12.11 10.05
CA PRO A 61 -2.88 11.48 8.82
C PRO A 61 -2.79 9.95 8.96
N PRO A 62 -3.88 9.21 8.65
CA PRO A 62 -3.93 7.79 8.93
C PRO A 62 -2.77 7.06 8.24
N VAL A 63 -2.10 6.15 8.96
CA VAL A 63 -0.92 5.44 8.45
C VAL A 63 -1.29 4.66 7.18
N GLN A 64 -0.76 5.13 6.05
CA GLN A 64 -1.02 4.61 4.72
C GLN A 64 -0.14 3.40 4.38
N VAL A 65 -0.70 2.44 3.65
CA VAL A 65 0.06 1.33 3.05
C VAL A 65 0.62 1.79 1.71
N SER A 66 1.95 1.69 1.51
CA SER A 66 2.61 2.09 0.25
C SER A 66 2.73 0.94 -0.74
N SER A 67 3.02 -0.28 -0.28
CA SER A 67 3.16 -1.43 -1.17
C SER A 67 2.93 -2.77 -0.46
N ILE A 68 2.56 -3.79 -1.23
CA ILE A 68 2.48 -5.17 -0.76
C ILE A 68 3.54 -6.00 -1.48
N THR A 69 4.51 -6.49 -0.70
CA THR A 69 5.68 -7.23 -1.19
C THR A 69 5.59 -8.72 -0.82
N ASN A 70 6.58 -9.49 -1.27
CA ASN A 70 6.76 -10.90 -0.91
C ASN A 70 7.47 -11.10 0.45
N GLY A 71 7.85 -10.00 1.14
CA GLY A 71 8.47 -9.99 2.47
C GLY A 71 7.64 -9.26 3.54
N GLY A 72 6.49 -8.67 3.19
CA GLY A 72 5.62 -7.98 4.12
C GLY A 72 4.77 -6.87 3.49
N ILE A 73 3.94 -6.26 4.33
CA ILE A 73 3.14 -5.05 4.07
C ILE A 73 4.05 -3.85 4.33
N GLN A 74 4.24 -2.98 3.34
CA GLN A 74 5.10 -1.80 3.43
C GLN A 74 4.27 -0.55 3.71
N LEU A 75 4.67 0.24 4.71
CA LEU A 75 4.05 1.52 5.07
C LEU A 75 4.64 2.70 4.28
N ALA A 76 4.00 3.87 4.35
CA ALA A 76 4.45 5.08 3.67
C ALA A 76 5.81 5.63 4.15
N ASP A 77 6.23 5.34 5.38
CA ASP A 77 7.56 5.68 5.93
C ASP A 77 8.68 4.71 5.48
N GLY A 78 8.32 3.60 4.83
CA GLY A 78 9.22 2.54 4.39
C GLY A 78 9.34 1.34 5.34
N LEU A 79 8.70 1.35 6.51
CA LEU A 79 8.65 0.20 7.41
C LEU A 79 7.97 -0.99 6.73
N ILE A 80 8.51 -2.20 6.91
CA ILE A 80 7.96 -3.45 6.38
C ILE A 80 7.48 -4.32 7.55
N LEU A 81 6.20 -4.67 7.53
CA LEU A 81 5.54 -5.56 8.49
C LEU A 81 5.47 -6.98 7.88
N PRO A 82 6.29 -7.95 8.34
CA PRO A 82 6.36 -9.28 7.71
C PRO A 82 5.22 -10.21 8.13
N SER A 83 4.62 -9.97 9.30
CA SER A 83 3.51 -10.72 9.88
C SER A 83 2.17 -10.03 9.63
N SER A 84 1.08 -10.71 10.00
CA SER A 84 -0.27 -10.13 9.97
C SER A 84 -0.37 -8.89 10.87
N CYS A 85 -1.22 -7.94 10.50
CA CYS A 85 -1.43 -6.71 11.25
C CYS A 85 -2.84 -6.13 11.10
N ILE A 86 -3.24 -5.28 12.04
CA ILE A 86 -4.49 -4.53 12.04
C ILE A 86 -4.20 -3.04 11.98
N PHE A 87 -4.80 -2.35 11.01
CA PHE A 87 -4.82 -0.89 10.87
C PHE A 87 -6.14 -0.36 11.44
N LEU A 88 -6.07 0.58 12.38
CA LEU A 88 -7.22 1.07 13.15
C LEU A 88 -6.90 2.46 13.71
N GLU A 89 -7.70 3.47 13.36
CA GLU A 89 -7.54 4.87 13.81
C GLU A 89 -6.11 5.44 13.59
N GLY A 90 -5.52 5.16 12.43
CA GLY A 90 -4.14 5.56 12.12
C GLY A 90 -3.05 4.85 12.92
N LYS A 91 -3.40 3.91 13.81
CA LYS A 91 -2.47 3.04 14.53
C LYS A 91 -2.33 1.71 13.78
N VAL A 92 -1.20 1.04 13.95
CA VAL A 92 -0.97 -0.30 13.38
C VAL A 92 -0.55 -1.26 14.49
N PHE A 93 -1.28 -2.35 14.63
CA PHE A 93 -1.07 -3.39 15.64
C PHE A 93 -0.57 -4.67 14.95
N LEU A 94 0.37 -5.39 15.56
CA LEU A 94 0.68 -6.76 15.14
C LEU A 94 -0.50 -7.66 15.48
N TRP A 95 -0.92 -8.49 14.52
CA TRP A 95 -2.08 -9.37 14.66
C TRP A 95 -1.59 -10.81 14.79
N ASP A 96 -1.67 -11.33 16.01
CA ASP A 96 -1.33 -12.73 16.29
C ASP A 96 -2.48 -13.62 15.84
N VAL A 97 -2.29 -14.40 14.77
CA VAL A 97 -3.31 -15.29 14.18
C VAL A 97 -2.68 -16.56 13.62
N PRO A 98 -3.44 -17.67 13.52
CA PRO A 98 -2.97 -18.90 12.89
C PRO A 98 -2.50 -18.67 11.45
N THR A 99 -1.29 -19.11 11.13
CA THR A 99 -0.71 -19.01 9.78
C THR A 99 -1.42 -19.89 8.75
N THR A 100 -2.21 -20.86 9.20
CA THR A 100 -3.13 -21.63 8.36
C THR A 100 -4.50 -20.97 8.36
N LEU A 101 -4.97 -20.57 7.19
CA LEU A 101 -6.20 -19.80 7.04
C LEU A 101 -7.42 -20.61 7.51
N TRP A 102 -8.24 -20.02 8.38
CA TRP A 102 -9.43 -20.59 9.02
C TRP A 102 -9.25 -21.84 9.90
N LYS A 103 -8.03 -22.38 10.02
CA LYS A 103 -7.74 -23.47 10.95
C LYS A 103 -7.29 -22.91 12.30
N ASP A 104 -7.91 -23.38 13.38
CA ASP A 104 -7.63 -22.94 14.77
C ASP A 104 -7.99 -21.45 15.05
N TRP A 105 -8.78 -20.81 14.18
CA TRP A 105 -9.28 -19.45 14.41
C TRP A 105 -10.44 -19.47 15.42
N THR A 106 -10.35 -18.61 16.44
CA THR A 106 -11.37 -18.31 17.46
C THR A 106 -11.81 -16.84 17.40
N LYS A 107 -12.78 -16.42 18.22
CA LYS A 107 -13.22 -15.02 18.32
C LYS A 107 -12.15 -14.11 18.90
N ASP A 108 -11.37 -14.61 19.85
CA ASP A 108 -10.35 -13.89 20.63
C ASP A 108 -9.33 -13.14 19.75
N HIS A 109 -9.04 -13.65 18.55
CA HIS A 109 -8.24 -12.97 17.53
C HIS A 109 -8.78 -11.59 17.09
N PHE A 110 -10.02 -11.25 17.43
CA PHE A 110 -10.69 -10.00 17.11
C PHE A 110 -10.91 -9.12 18.36
N GLU A 111 -10.33 -9.46 19.52
CA GLU A 111 -10.50 -8.75 20.81
C GLU A 111 -10.22 -7.23 20.76
N VAL A 112 -9.30 -6.80 19.87
CA VAL A 112 -9.02 -5.37 19.64
C VAL A 112 -10.27 -4.58 19.22
N PHE A 113 -11.20 -5.24 18.51
CA PHE A 113 -12.47 -4.66 18.12
C PHE A 113 -13.51 -4.68 19.25
N GLU A 114 -13.36 -5.52 20.27
CA GLU A 114 -14.19 -5.48 21.49
C GLU A 114 -13.82 -4.28 22.38
N VAL A 115 -12.53 -3.94 22.49
CA VAL A 115 -12.05 -2.86 23.37
C VAL A 115 -12.03 -1.46 22.72
N VAL A 116 -11.91 -1.35 21.39
CA VAL A 116 -11.86 -0.02 20.73
C VAL A 116 -13.20 0.73 20.82
N VAL A 117 -13.13 2.04 21.05
CA VAL A 117 -14.25 2.99 21.02
C VAL A 117 -13.76 4.30 20.39
N PRO A 118 -14.39 4.80 19.32
CA PRO A 118 -15.53 4.23 18.60
C PRO A 118 -15.21 2.91 17.88
N LYS A 119 -16.25 2.12 17.58
CA LYS A 119 -16.13 0.96 16.69
C LYS A 119 -15.90 1.42 15.24
N PRO A 120 -15.10 0.71 14.43
CA PRO A 120 -15.10 0.90 12.99
C PRO A 120 -16.45 0.50 12.39
N GLU A 121 -16.93 1.25 11.39
CA GLU A 121 -18.12 0.89 10.60
C GLU A 121 -17.84 -0.30 9.69
N ILE A 122 -16.63 -0.36 9.13
CA ILE A 122 -16.21 -1.34 8.12
C ILE A 122 -14.87 -1.94 8.54
N LEU A 123 -14.78 -3.28 8.52
CA LEU A 123 -13.52 -4.01 8.60
C LEU A 123 -13.22 -4.66 7.25
N LEU A 124 -12.10 -4.26 6.64
CA LEU A 124 -11.56 -4.85 5.42
C LEU A 124 -10.62 -6.01 5.78
N LEU A 125 -11.03 -7.25 5.52
CA LEU A 125 -10.24 -8.45 5.81
C LEU A 125 -9.46 -8.87 4.56
N GLY A 126 -8.16 -8.57 4.54
CA GLY A 126 -7.23 -8.95 3.47
C GLY A 126 -6.68 -10.35 3.69
N THR A 127 -7.14 -11.34 2.91
CA THR A 127 -6.85 -12.78 3.13
C THR A 127 -5.58 -13.28 2.44
N GLY A 128 -4.61 -12.40 2.17
CA GLY A 128 -3.33 -12.73 1.53
C GLY A 128 -3.38 -12.56 0.01
N LYS A 129 -2.96 -13.60 -0.73
CA LYS A 129 -2.86 -13.57 -2.21
C LYS A 129 -4.19 -13.78 -2.94
N LEU A 130 -5.17 -14.37 -2.29
CA LEU A 130 -6.46 -14.78 -2.87
C LEU A 130 -7.55 -14.49 -1.85
N ILE A 131 -8.75 -14.17 -2.34
CA ILE A 131 -9.95 -14.04 -1.51
C ILE A 131 -10.31 -15.42 -0.96
N SER A 132 -10.56 -15.51 0.35
CA SER A 132 -11.15 -16.69 0.99
C SER A 132 -12.23 -16.23 1.95
N GLN A 133 -13.41 -16.86 1.95
CA GLN A 133 -14.48 -16.45 2.85
C GLN A 133 -14.25 -17.03 4.27
N PRO A 134 -14.32 -16.20 5.32
CA PRO A 134 -14.17 -16.66 6.70
C PRO A 134 -15.36 -17.52 7.15
N PRO A 135 -15.18 -18.41 8.14
CA PRO A 135 -16.27 -19.11 8.80
C PRO A 135 -17.36 -18.16 9.33
N PRO A 136 -18.65 -18.56 9.30
CA PRO A 136 -19.78 -17.68 9.67
C PRO A 136 -19.63 -16.98 11.03
N PHE A 137 -19.09 -17.68 12.04
CA PHE A 137 -18.94 -17.15 13.39
C PHE A 137 -18.11 -15.85 13.46
N ILE A 138 -17.17 -15.64 12.53
CA ILE A 138 -16.36 -14.41 12.47
C ILE A 138 -17.23 -13.24 12.01
N ARG A 139 -18.01 -13.45 10.95
CA ARG A 139 -18.95 -12.45 10.42
C ARG A 139 -20.06 -12.14 11.42
N GLU A 140 -20.60 -13.16 12.08
CA GLU A 140 -21.61 -13.01 13.14
C GLU A 140 -21.08 -12.20 14.33
N HIS A 141 -19.86 -12.50 14.78
CA HIS A 141 -19.21 -11.82 15.91
C HIS A 141 -18.90 -10.35 15.62
N LEU A 142 -18.40 -10.03 14.41
CA LEU A 142 -18.16 -8.64 13.99
C LEU A 142 -19.48 -7.87 13.82
N ASN A 143 -20.50 -8.49 13.22
CA ASN A 143 -21.85 -7.91 13.10
C ASN A 143 -22.47 -7.63 14.48
N GLN A 144 -22.23 -8.47 15.50
CA GLN A 144 -22.68 -8.25 16.88
C GLN A 144 -22.07 -6.98 17.51
N MET A 145 -20.89 -6.54 17.05
CA MET A 145 -20.26 -5.27 17.44
C MET A 145 -20.66 -4.08 16.55
N GLY A 146 -21.56 -4.29 15.57
CA GLY A 146 -21.95 -3.29 14.58
C GLY A 146 -20.93 -3.07 13.45
N ILE A 147 -19.96 -3.96 13.29
CA ILE A 147 -18.85 -3.83 12.33
C ILE A 147 -19.17 -4.61 11.05
N GLN A 148 -19.32 -3.93 9.92
CA GLN A 148 -19.53 -4.58 8.62
C GLN A 148 -18.23 -5.20 8.10
N LEU A 149 -18.20 -6.52 7.98
CA LEU A 149 -17.06 -7.26 7.41
C LEU A 149 -17.12 -7.31 5.87
N ASP A 150 -16.10 -6.76 5.21
CA ASP A 150 -15.80 -7.01 3.79
C ASP A 150 -14.52 -7.85 3.65
N VAL A 151 -14.39 -8.64 2.58
CA VAL A 151 -13.38 -9.70 2.45
C VAL A 151 -12.73 -9.67 1.08
N MET A 152 -11.43 -9.38 1.04
CA MET A 152 -10.66 -9.12 -0.18
C MET A 152 -9.32 -9.87 -0.14
N ASP A 153 -8.57 -9.85 -1.24
CA ASP A 153 -7.12 -10.09 -1.15
C ASP A 153 -6.44 -8.89 -0.47
N THR A 154 -5.25 -9.10 0.09
CA THR A 154 -4.54 -8.06 0.85
C THR A 154 -4.17 -6.84 0.00
N ARG A 155 -3.95 -6.97 -1.32
CA ARG A 155 -3.59 -5.80 -2.14
C ARG A 155 -4.78 -4.87 -2.31
N ASN A 156 -5.94 -5.41 -2.66
CA ASN A 156 -7.15 -4.62 -2.80
C ASN A 156 -7.64 -4.07 -1.44
N ALA A 157 -7.56 -4.87 -0.36
CA ALA A 157 -7.88 -4.39 0.99
C ALA A 157 -7.06 -3.16 1.40
N CYS A 158 -5.77 -3.09 1.04
CA CYS A 158 -4.92 -1.94 1.34
C CYS A 158 -5.31 -0.70 0.53
N SER A 159 -5.58 -0.84 -0.78
CA SER A 159 -6.03 0.27 -1.61
C SER A 159 -7.38 0.85 -1.15
N THR A 160 -8.32 -0.01 -0.75
CA THR A 160 -9.62 0.40 -0.20
C THR A 160 -9.49 0.99 1.21
N TYR A 161 -8.59 0.45 2.06
CA TYR A 161 -8.31 1.03 3.37
C TYR A 161 -7.76 2.45 3.24
N ASN A 162 -6.73 2.65 2.41
CA ASN A 162 -6.12 3.95 2.16
C ASN A 162 -7.21 4.97 1.77
N LEU A 163 -7.97 4.69 0.71
CA LEU A 163 -9.06 5.54 0.21
C LEU A 163 -10.09 5.90 1.30
N LEU A 164 -10.65 4.89 1.98
CA LEU A 164 -11.68 5.12 3.00
C LEU A 164 -11.12 5.88 4.22
N SER A 165 -9.84 5.69 4.54
CA SER A 165 -9.17 6.43 5.62
C SER A 165 -8.91 7.90 5.25
N GLU A 166 -8.54 8.18 4.00
CA GLU A 166 -8.39 9.54 3.47
C GLU A 166 -9.74 10.28 3.33
N GLU A 167 -10.83 9.55 3.07
CA GLU A 167 -12.21 10.06 3.17
C GLU A 167 -12.68 10.35 4.61
N GLY A 168 -11.89 9.99 5.63
CA GLY A 168 -12.26 10.15 7.04
C GLY A 168 -13.34 9.16 7.52
N ARG A 169 -13.57 8.05 6.81
CA ARG A 169 -14.48 6.99 7.27
C ARG A 169 -13.86 6.24 8.44
N ARG A 170 -14.71 5.73 9.34
CA ARG A 170 -14.31 4.81 10.41
C ARG A 170 -14.06 3.40 9.83
N VAL A 171 -12.99 3.27 9.05
CA VAL A 171 -12.54 2.01 8.47
C VAL A 171 -11.42 1.40 9.32
N ALA A 172 -11.40 0.08 9.39
CA ALA A 172 -10.27 -0.70 9.86
C ALA A 172 -9.87 -1.73 8.78
N ALA A 173 -8.62 -2.20 8.81
CA ALA A 173 -8.18 -3.28 7.94
C ALA A 173 -7.40 -4.33 8.74
N ALA A 174 -7.79 -5.61 8.60
CA ALA A 174 -7.08 -6.75 9.16
C ALA A 174 -6.42 -7.52 8.02
N LEU A 175 -5.10 -7.54 7.98
CA LEU A 175 -4.33 -7.87 6.78
C LEU A 175 -3.38 -9.04 7.03
N LEU A 176 -3.50 -10.07 6.20
CA LEU A 176 -2.56 -11.20 6.16
C LEU A 176 -1.46 -10.94 5.11
N PRO A 177 -0.18 -11.22 5.38
CA PRO A 177 0.90 -11.08 4.41
C PRO A 177 0.75 -12.08 3.25
N LEU A 178 1.35 -11.78 2.09
CA LEU A 178 1.32 -12.67 0.91
C LEU A 178 2.06 -14.00 1.11
N ARG A 179 2.80 -14.13 2.22
CA ARG A 179 3.39 -15.35 2.75
C ARG A 179 3.09 -15.39 4.26
N PRO A 180 2.26 -16.32 4.76
CA PRO A 180 1.98 -16.44 6.19
C PRO A 180 3.28 -16.58 7.00
N THR A 181 3.49 -15.64 7.92
CA THR A 181 4.71 -15.55 8.74
C THR A 181 4.30 -15.26 10.17
N SER A 182 4.42 -16.26 11.05
CA SER A 182 4.12 -16.12 12.48
C SER A 182 5.06 -15.11 13.13
N TRP A 183 4.50 -14.13 13.84
CA TRP A 183 5.28 -13.29 14.74
C TRP A 183 5.80 -14.14 15.91
N GLN A 184 7.10 -14.04 16.24
CA GLN A 184 7.60 -14.65 17.46
C GLN A 184 7.38 -13.70 18.63
N LYS A 185 6.39 -14.01 19.48
CA LYS A 185 6.23 -13.36 20.79
C LYS A 185 7.55 -13.51 21.57
N ALA A 186 8.10 -12.40 22.05
CA ALA A 186 9.25 -12.42 22.95
C ALA A 186 8.90 -13.28 24.18
N SER A 187 9.72 -14.29 24.47
CA SER A 187 9.44 -15.23 25.56
C SER A 187 9.47 -14.49 26.90
N THR A 188 8.29 -14.32 27.51
CA THR A 188 8.15 -13.76 28.87
C THR A 188 8.73 -14.76 29.87
N THR A 189 10.05 -14.77 29.97
CA THR A 189 10.82 -15.54 30.95
C THR A 189 10.72 -14.79 32.27
N GLY A 190 9.56 -14.88 32.91
CA GLY A 190 9.36 -14.33 34.24
C GLY A 190 10.35 -14.96 35.24
N PRO A 191 10.82 -14.20 36.24
CA PRO A 191 11.59 -14.79 37.33
C PRO A 191 10.74 -15.85 38.05
N LYS A 192 11.42 -16.92 38.49
CA LYS A 192 10.83 -17.96 39.36
C LYS A 192 10.82 -17.51 40.82
#